data_AF-A0A2S4VSZ5-F1
#
_entry.id   AF-A0A2S4VSZ5-F1
#
_cell.length_a   1.000
_cell.length_b   1.000
_cell.length_c   1.000
_cell.angle_alpha   90.00
_cell.angle_beta   90.00
_cell.angle_gamma   90.00
#
_symmetry.space_group_name_H-M   'P 1'
#
loop_
_entity.id
_entity.type
_entity.pdbx_description
1 polymer ?
#
loop_
_entity_poly.entity_id
_entity_poly.type
_entity_poly.pdbx_seq_one_letter_code
_entity_poly.pdbx_strand_id
1 'polypeptide(L)'
;MVDYKEAEFHLKQTKLILATIQAANSQFRSDNVLKADGSNFGGWHLNLLDVGSACLMGSHFFFNKCNNNTFERIGQAFMINSIHQSPAAKMQSLQTCFEMYETLCGKFKTTLRAAQIRMAPVDPGTSWVFPQKSGPGTAR
;
A
#
# COMPACT_ATOMS: atom_id res chain seq x y z
N MET A 1 -24.07 -4.35 36.33
CA MET A 1 -23.57 -2.96 36.31
C MET A 1 -22.27 -3.01 35.53
N VAL A 2 -22.22 -2.50 34.29
CA VAL A 2 -20.95 -2.37 33.57
C VAL A 2 -20.02 -1.57 34.47
N ASP A 3 -18.87 -2.15 34.83
CA ASP A 3 -17.94 -1.55 35.76
C ASP A 3 -17.46 -0.22 35.16
N TYR A 4 -17.67 0.88 35.89
CA TYR A 4 -17.31 2.23 35.43
C TYR A 4 -15.85 2.29 34.96
N LYS A 5 -14.95 1.53 35.59
CA LYS A 5 -13.54 1.45 35.19
C LYS A 5 -13.35 0.82 33.81
N GLU A 6 -14.12 -0.22 33.50
CA GLU A 6 -14.07 -0.89 32.19
C GLU A 6 -14.56 0.04 31.09
N ALA A 7 -15.66 0.76 31.34
CA ALA A 7 -16.16 1.78 30.41
C ALA A 7 -15.15 2.92 30.20
N GLU A 8 -14.50 3.39 31.27
CA GLU A 8 -13.46 4.43 31.18
C GLU A 8 -12.24 3.95 30.39
N PHE A 9 -11.80 2.70 30.59
CA PHE A 9 -10.71 2.09 29.85
C PHE A 9 -11.01 2.02 28.35
N HIS A 10 -12.17 1.49 27.96
CA HIS A 10 -12.59 1.43 26.56
C HIS A 10 -12.73 2.81 25.91
N LEU A 11 -13.20 3.81 26.67
CA LEU A 11 -13.28 5.19 26.18
C LEU A 11 -11.89 5.76 25.88
N LYS A 12 -10.92 5.55 26.78
CA LYS A 12 -9.52 5.97 26.58
C LYS A 12 -8.90 5.27 25.36
N GLN A 13 -9.11 3.96 25.22
CA GLN A 13 -8.63 3.22 24.05
C GLN A 13 -9.26 3.74 22.75
N THR A 14 -10.57 3.96 22.74
CA THR A 14 -11.27 4.46 21.54
C THR A 14 -10.77 5.84 21.13
N LYS A 15 -10.55 6.75 22.09
CA LYS A 15 -9.99 8.08 21.80
C LYS A 15 -8.58 7.99 21.22
N LEU A 16 -7.73 7.12 21.76
CA LEU A 16 -6.39 6.88 21.23
C LEU A 16 -6.45 6.36 19.79
N ILE A 17 -7.29 5.35 19.52
CA ILE A 17 -7.46 4.77 18.18
C ILE A 17 -7.86 5.86 17.17
N LEU A 18 -8.88 6.66 17.48
CA LEU A 18 -9.37 7.70 16.58
C LEU A 18 -8.32 8.79 16.32
N ALA A 19 -7.59 9.22 17.36
CA ALA A 19 -6.51 10.20 17.21
C ALA A 19 -5.39 9.68 16.32
N THR A 20 -4.98 8.41 16.48
CA THR A 20 -3.93 7.82 15.65
C THR A 20 -4.39 7.65 14.20
N ILE A 21 -5.63 7.26 13.95
CA ILE A 21 -6.20 7.19 12.59
C ILE A 21 -6.17 8.58 11.93
N GLN A 22 -6.58 9.62 12.65
CA GLN A 22 -6.56 10.99 12.13
C GLN A 22 -5.15 11.46 11.80
N ALA A 23 -4.17 11.18 12.67
CA ALA A 23 -2.77 11.52 12.44
C ALA A 23 -2.21 10.78 11.21
N ALA A 24 -2.46 9.47 11.10
CA ALA A 24 -2.04 8.66 9.96
C ALA A 24 -2.64 9.17 8.64
N ASN A 25 -3.95 9.45 8.61
CA ASN A 25 -4.62 10.01 7.45
C ASN A 25 -4.05 11.39 7.06
N SER A 26 -3.69 12.23 8.04
CA SER A 26 -3.12 13.57 7.77
C SER A 26 -1.69 13.50 7.23
N GLN A 27 -0.92 12.48 7.63
CA GLN A 27 0.43 12.19 7.11
C GLN A 27 0.37 11.60 5.69
N PHE A 28 -0.75 10.98 5.32
CA PHE A 28 -0.92 10.34 4.03
C PHE A 28 -1.22 11.37 2.93
N ARG A 29 -0.47 11.32 1.83
CA ARG A 29 -0.65 12.26 0.72
C ARG A 29 -1.89 11.86 -0.06
N SER A 30 -2.83 12.79 -0.25
CA SER A 30 -4.07 12.56 -1.01
C SER A 30 -3.81 12.07 -2.44
N ASP A 31 -2.74 12.54 -3.08
CA ASP A 31 -2.33 12.12 -4.44
C ASP A 31 -1.95 10.63 -4.52
N ASN A 32 -1.60 10.04 -3.37
CA ASN A 32 -1.21 8.65 -3.22
C ASN A 32 -2.37 7.75 -2.78
N VAL A 33 -3.62 8.24 -2.68
CA VAL A 33 -4.79 7.38 -2.48
C VAL A 33 -4.88 6.40 -3.65
N LEU A 34 -4.90 5.09 -3.38
CA LEU A 34 -4.81 4.07 -4.41
C LEU A 34 -5.99 4.15 -5.36
N LYS A 35 -5.70 4.46 -6.63
CA LYS A 35 -6.71 4.56 -7.68
C LYS A 35 -7.32 3.19 -8.00
N ALA A 36 -8.54 3.19 -8.53
CA ALA A 36 -9.25 1.95 -8.87
C ALA A 36 -8.49 1.06 -9.87
N ASP A 37 -7.73 1.68 -10.77
CA ASP A 37 -6.88 1.05 -11.79
C ASP A 37 -5.49 0.67 -11.26
N GLY A 38 -5.13 1.11 -10.05
CA GLY A 38 -3.82 0.89 -9.44
C GLY A 38 -2.66 1.62 -10.12
N SER A 39 -2.93 2.63 -10.96
CA SER A 39 -1.89 3.35 -11.71
C SER A 39 -0.86 4.04 -10.82
N ASN A 40 -1.22 4.41 -9.59
CA ASN A 40 -0.34 5.02 -8.59
C ASN A 40 0.14 4.05 -7.50
N PHE A 41 0.05 2.73 -7.71
CA PHE A 41 0.37 1.73 -6.68
C PHE A 41 1.77 1.88 -6.05
N GLY A 42 2.79 2.26 -6.84
CA GLY A 42 4.13 2.50 -6.30
C GLY A 42 4.18 3.69 -5.32
N GLY A 43 3.50 4.79 -5.64
CA GLY A 43 3.40 5.96 -4.76
C GLY A 43 2.60 5.65 -3.50
N TRP A 44 1.48 4.93 -3.63
CA TRP A 44 0.70 4.43 -2.51
C TRP A 44 1.55 3.55 -1.57
N HIS A 45 2.31 2.59 -2.11
CA HIS A 45 3.16 1.69 -1.34
C HIS A 45 4.25 2.43 -0.54
N LEU A 46 4.93 3.39 -1.17
CA LEU A 46 5.92 4.22 -0.47
C LEU A 46 5.29 5.06 0.64
N ASN A 47 4.09 5.58 0.41
CA ASN A 47 3.40 6.37 1.43
C ASN A 47 2.94 5.51 2.62
N LEU A 48 2.68 4.21 2.43
CA LEU A 48 2.42 3.27 3.54
C LEU A 48 3.66 3.10 4.43
N LEU A 49 4.85 3.00 3.85
CA LEU A 49 6.11 2.92 4.60
C LEU A 49 6.30 4.16 5.48
N ASP A 50 6.06 5.35 4.91
CA ASP A 50 6.20 6.63 5.61
C ASP A 50 5.23 6.74 6.79
N VAL A 51 3.95 6.41 6.59
CA VAL A 51 2.94 6.47 7.65
C VAL A 51 3.18 5.40 8.71
N GLY A 52 3.56 4.18 8.31
CA GLY A 52 3.92 3.11 9.23
C GLY A 52 5.06 3.53 10.16
N SER A 53 6.07 4.22 9.60
CA SER A 53 7.21 4.73 10.37
C SER A 53 6.83 5.89 11.29
N ALA A 54 5.93 6.78 10.87
CA ALA A 54 5.61 7.99 11.61
C ALA A 54 4.57 7.79 12.72
N CYS A 55 3.58 6.92 12.47
CA CYS A 55 2.37 6.86 13.31
C CYS A 55 2.11 5.48 13.94
N LEU A 56 2.82 4.43 13.51
CA LEU A 56 2.54 3.05 13.91
C LEU A 56 3.80 2.37 14.49
N MET A 57 3.86 1.04 14.45
CA MET A 57 4.96 0.25 15.00
C MET A 57 6.20 0.18 14.10
N GLY A 58 6.23 0.96 13.00
CA GLY A 58 7.35 1.00 12.07
C GLY A 58 6.92 0.86 10.60
N SER A 59 7.86 1.14 9.71
CA SER A 59 7.62 1.21 8.26
C SER A 59 7.03 -0.08 7.66
N HIS A 60 7.33 -1.24 8.24
CA HIS A 60 6.87 -2.54 7.77
C HIS A 60 5.59 -3.04 8.46
N PHE A 61 4.88 -2.16 9.19
CA PHE A 61 3.68 -2.51 9.93
C PHE A 61 2.64 -3.23 9.07
N PHE A 62 2.31 -2.69 7.89
CA PHE A 62 1.30 -3.28 7.00
C PHE A 62 1.76 -4.56 6.29
N PHE A 63 3.05 -4.86 6.35
CA PHE A 63 3.68 -5.96 5.60
C PHE A 63 3.90 -7.20 6.44
N ASN A 64 3.48 -7.17 7.70
CA ASN A 64 3.56 -8.27 8.64
C ASN A 64 2.22 -8.41 9.37
N LYS A 65 1.95 -9.59 9.91
CA LYS A 65 0.79 -9.80 10.79
C LYS A 65 0.96 -9.01 12.08
N CYS A 66 -0.09 -8.32 12.52
CA CYS A 66 -0.11 -7.66 13.82
C CYS A 66 -0.94 -8.47 14.81
N ASN A 67 -0.36 -8.82 15.95
CA ASN A 67 -1.06 -9.53 17.03
C ASN A 67 -1.74 -8.57 18.02
N ASN A 68 -1.56 -7.26 17.85
CA ASN A 68 -2.16 -6.24 18.71
C ASN A 68 -3.45 -5.71 18.08
N ASN A 69 -4.59 -6.08 18.68
CA ASN A 69 -5.92 -5.69 18.18
C ASN A 69 -6.10 -4.17 18.02
N THR A 70 -5.49 -3.36 18.88
CA THR A 70 -5.58 -1.89 18.79
C THR A 70 -4.92 -1.39 17.52
N PHE A 71 -3.69 -1.83 17.25
CA PHE A 71 -2.98 -1.46 16.02
C PHE A 71 -3.62 -2.05 14.78
N GLU A 72 -4.16 -3.26 14.86
CA GLU A 72 -4.90 -3.89 13.77
C GLU A 72 -6.09 -3.03 13.34
N ARG A 73 -6.90 -2.56 14.29
CA ARG A 73 -8.05 -1.68 14.02
C ARG A 73 -7.63 -0.34 13.39
N ILE A 74 -6.52 0.24 13.87
CA ILE A 74 -5.95 1.46 13.29
C ILE A 74 -5.51 1.20 11.85
N GLY A 75 -4.78 0.10 11.62
CA GLY A 75 -4.29 -0.32 10.32
C GLY A 75 -5.42 -0.56 9.32
N GLN A 76 -6.47 -1.27 9.71
CA GLN A 76 -7.63 -1.53 8.85
C GLN A 76 -8.35 -0.23 8.46
N ALA A 77 -8.66 0.63 9.43
CA ALA A 77 -9.33 1.91 9.14
C ALA A 77 -8.49 2.77 8.20
N PHE A 78 -7.18 2.83 8.44
CA PHE A 78 -6.26 3.55 7.57
C PHE A 78 -6.18 2.96 6.16
N MET A 79 -6.08 1.63 6.03
CA MET A 79 -6.05 0.95 4.73
C MET A 79 -7.29 1.28 3.90
N ILE A 80 -8.48 1.27 4.51
CA ILE A 80 -9.74 1.66 3.84
C ILE A 80 -9.71 3.12 3.38
N ASN A 81 -9.20 4.04 4.19
CA ASN A 81 -9.10 5.46 3.83
C ASN A 81 -8.04 5.72 2.75
N SER A 82 -7.03 4.87 2.64
CA SER A 82 -5.91 5.01 1.70
C SER A 82 -6.23 4.54 0.27
N ILE A 83 -7.43 4.01 0.01
CA ILE A 83 -7.81 3.41 -1.27
C ILE A 83 -9.11 4.00 -1.83
N HIS A 84 -9.28 3.93 -3.15
CA HIS A 84 -10.52 4.30 -3.81
C HIS A 84 -11.69 3.43 -3.31
N GLN A 85 -12.91 3.98 -3.32
CA GLN A 85 -14.13 3.31 -2.87
C GLN A 85 -14.41 1.96 -3.56
N SER A 86 -14.00 1.81 -4.83
CA SER A 86 -14.24 0.58 -5.60
C SER A 86 -13.55 -0.65 -4.99
N PRO A 87 -12.22 -0.65 -4.72
CA PRO A 87 -11.59 -1.75 -3.97
C PRO A 87 -11.98 -1.79 -2.48
N ALA A 88 -12.42 -0.68 -1.88
CA ALA A 88 -12.70 -0.60 -0.44
C ALA A 88 -13.75 -1.60 0.05
N ALA A 89 -14.83 -1.84 -0.71
CA ALA A 89 -15.88 -2.77 -0.32
C ALA A 89 -15.36 -4.21 -0.11
N LYS A 90 -14.44 -4.67 -0.96
CA LYS A 90 -13.78 -5.98 -0.78
C LYS A 90 -12.82 -5.98 0.40
N MET A 91 -12.13 -4.86 0.65
CA MET A 91 -11.19 -4.79 1.77
C MET A 91 -11.91 -4.83 3.12
N GLN A 92 -13.10 -4.24 3.24
CA GLN A 92 -13.89 -4.24 4.48
C GLN A 92 -14.29 -5.64 4.98
N SER A 93 -14.33 -6.64 4.10
CA SER A 93 -14.64 -8.03 4.50
C SER A 93 -13.43 -8.82 5.01
N LEU A 94 -12.22 -8.26 4.95
CA LEU A 94 -10.99 -8.93 5.37
C LEU A 94 -10.73 -8.73 6.86
N GLN A 95 -10.19 -9.76 7.52
CA GLN A 95 -10.01 -9.74 8.97
C GLN A 95 -8.81 -8.94 9.40
N THR A 96 -7.81 -8.77 8.54
CA THR A 96 -6.57 -8.04 8.89
C THR A 96 -6.14 -7.03 7.83
N CYS A 97 -5.50 -5.95 8.25
CA CYS A 97 -4.86 -4.97 7.37
C CYS A 97 -3.72 -5.60 6.57
N PHE A 98 -3.07 -6.64 7.11
CA PHE A 98 -2.10 -7.45 6.37
C PHE A 98 -2.75 -8.17 5.18
N GLU A 99 -3.89 -8.85 5.39
CA GLU A 99 -4.66 -9.48 4.29
C GLU A 99 -5.15 -8.45 3.26
N MET A 100 -5.56 -7.26 3.73
CA MET A 100 -5.91 -6.15 2.83
C MET A 100 -4.72 -5.76 1.95
N TYR A 101 -3.55 -5.60 2.55
CA TYR A 101 -2.32 -5.30 1.83
C TYR A 101 -1.94 -6.39 0.84
N GLU A 102 -1.95 -7.66 1.23
CA GLU A 102 -1.65 -8.79 0.34
C GLU A 102 -2.63 -8.88 -0.82
N THR A 103 -3.92 -8.64 -0.58
CA THR A 103 -4.95 -8.66 -1.61
C THR A 103 -4.73 -7.54 -2.63
N LEU A 104 -4.41 -6.32 -2.17
CA LEU A 104 -4.11 -5.20 -3.05
C LEU A 104 -2.81 -5.43 -3.83
N CYS A 105 -1.77 -5.96 -3.17
CA CYS A 105 -0.54 -6.39 -3.82
C CYS A 105 -0.81 -7.42 -4.91
N GLY A 106 -1.57 -8.48 -4.63
CA GLY A 106 -1.89 -9.50 -5.61
C GLY A 106 -2.62 -8.94 -6.84
N LYS A 107 -3.50 -7.95 -6.63
CA LYS A 107 -4.24 -7.30 -7.71
C LYS A 107 -3.37 -6.36 -8.57
N PHE A 108 -2.45 -5.62 -7.96
CA PHE A 108 -1.74 -4.51 -8.61
C PHE A 108 -0.22 -4.71 -8.77
N LYS A 109 0.36 -5.84 -8.35
CA LYS A 109 1.80 -6.15 -8.48
C LYS A 109 2.30 -6.11 -9.93
N THR A 110 1.46 -6.45 -10.90
CA THR A 110 1.78 -6.33 -12.33
C THR A 110 2.10 -4.90 -12.74
N THR A 111 1.46 -3.91 -12.12
CA THR A 111 1.70 -2.47 -12.34
C THR A 111 3.01 -2.02 -11.68
N LEU A 112 3.37 -2.58 -10.52
CA LEU A 112 4.65 -2.29 -9.85
C LEU A 112 5.85 -2.74 -10.70
N ARG A 113 5.77 -3.90 -11.35
CA ARG A 113 6.85 -4.39 -12.25
C ARG A 113 7.06 -3.47 -13.47
N ALA A 114 5.97 -2.94 -14.04
CA ALA A 114 6.04 -1.96 -15.13
C ALA A 114 6.56 -0.60 -14.66
N ALA A 115 6.24 -0.17 -13.44
CA ALA A 115 6.76 1.06 -12.85
C ALA A 115 8.26 0.96 -12.50
N GLN A 116 8.73 -0.19 -11.99
CA GLN A 116 10.15 -0.46 -11.75
C GLN A 116 10.98 -0.41 -13.04
N ILE A 117 10.47 -0.92 -14.16
CA ILE A 117 11.12 -0.81 -15.47
C ILE A 117 11.19 0.65 -15.94
N ARG A 118 10.19 1.47 -15.63
CA ARG A 118 10.14 2.90 -16.01
C ARG A 118 11.00 3.81 -15.13
N MET A 119 11.29 3.40 -13.90
CA MET A 119 12.14 4.15 -12.95
C MET A 119 13.61 3.75 -13.02
N ALA A 120 13.96 2.69 -13.76
CA ALA A 120 15.34 2.45 -14.14
C ALA A 120 15.83 3.62 -15.01
N PRO A 121 17.00 4.21 -14.75
CA PRO A 121 17.55 5.22 -15.64
C PRO A 121 17.67 4.60 -17.03
N VAL A 122 16.98 5.21 -18.01
CA VAL A 122 17.32 4.95 -19.40
C VAL A 122 18.71 5.55 -19.58
N ASP A 123 19.72 4.71 -19.52
CA ASP A 123 21.09 5.12 -19.78
C ASP A 123 21.13 5.69 -21.21
N PRO A 124 21.51 6.96 -21.44
CA PRO A 124 21.54 7.54 -22.78
C PRO A 124 22.56 6.86 -23.72
N GLY A 125 23.32 5.87 -23.24
CA GLY A 125 24.43 5.24 -23.95
C GLY A 125 24.13 3.92 -24.68
N THR A 126 22.96 3.30 -24.52
CA THR A 126 22.74 1.98 -25.15
C THR A 126 22.20 2.12 -26.58
N SER A 127 23.12 2.27 -27.54
CA SER A 127 22.84 2.08 -28.95
C SER A 127 22.36 0.65 -29.18
N TRP A 128 21.07 0.48 -29.50
CA TRP A 128 20.53 -0.80 -29.95
C TRP A 128 21.13 -1.14 -31.31
N VAL A 129 22.20 -1.95 -31.30
CA VAL A 129 22.63 -2.63 -32.52
C VAL A 129 21.62 -3.73 -32.80
N PHE A 130 20.68 -3.44 -33.70
CA PHE A 130 19.80 -4.46 -34.27
C PHE A 130 20.66 -5.49 -35.02
N PRO A 131 20.53 -6.80 -34.76
CA PRO A 131 21.14 -7.79 -35.62
C PRO A 131 20.48 -7.73 -37.00
N GLN A 132 21.25 -7.32 -38.01
CA GLN A 132 20.89 -7.45 -39.41
C GLN A 132 20.67 -8.94 -39.72
N LYS A 133 19.45 -9.28 -40.15
CA LYS A 133 19.14 -10.59 -40.73
C LYS A 133 20.01 -10.81 -41.97
N SER A 134 20.90 -11.79 -41.92
CA SER A 134 21.54 -12.35 -43.11
C SER A 134 20.49 -13.14 -43.91
N GLY A 135 20.00 -12.53 -44.99
CA GLY A 135 19.30 -13.22 -46.08
C GLY A 135 20.28 -13.92 -47.03
N PRO A 136 19.82 -14.86 -47.87
CA PRO A 136 20.69 -15.82 -48.56
C PRO A 136 21.35 -15.19 -49.79
N GLY A 137 22.67 -15.29 -49.86
CA GLY A 137 23.46 -14.88 -51.03
C GLY A 137 23.53 -15.99 -52.07
N THR A 138 22.84 -15.79 -53.18
CA THR A 138 23.04 -16.48 -54.45
C THR A 138 24.30 -15.95 -55.14
N ALA A 139 25.19 -16.83 -55.60
CA ALA A 139 26.15 -16.61 -56.69
C ALA A 139 26.46 -18.00 -57.28
N ARG A 140 25.97 -18.31 -58.49
CA ARG A 140 26.65 -18.17 -59.79
C ARG A 140 27.97 -18.95 -59.88
#